data_AF-A0A840EYA1-F1
#
_entry.id   AF-A0A840EYA1-F1
#
_cell.length_a   1.000
_cell.length_b   1.000
_cell.length_c   1.000
_cell.angle_alpha   90.00
_cell.angle_beta   90.00
_cell.angle_gamma   90.00
#
_symmetry.space_group_name_H-M   'P 1'
#
loop_
_entity.id
_entity.type
_entity.pdbx_description
1 polymer ?
#
loop_
_entity_poly.entity_id
_entity_poly.type
_entity_poly.pdbx_seq_one_letter_code
_entity_poly.pdbx_strand_id
1 'polypeptide(L)'
;MTSTDYYNAPWYSPGGALSWQTVWWWATTMALADGARAMARGGQNSELLSTVLGMLADPEPHLQHSPAYDQEALVRQLPWWPDMVGHADRDDYWRHLAVVEHLDEISVPALHVGGWFDIFAHDTTATFSQMRSRAAGAEARDGQRLIMGPWDHLNFSGVYPDRQFGLLGNAEALDLTSTYLKFFDRWLRGDVGALDGTAPVRIFVMGIDQWRDEQDWPLPDTTYTDYFLGGDGRAHPETGGGTLSRAASPIAGVDNYEYDPRDPVPSMGGRLLLPAAAHGAGPVDQRPIEERPDVLCYSTGPLEEAVEVTGHVRLILHATSSALDTDFTGKLVDVYPDGRALYLTDGVLRAKYRDSLSEPQHLEPGRTYELALDLGVTSNVFLPGHQLRLEVSSSNFPRYDRNTNTGRVGAAEKLNEALVARNAVLHGPGRPSRLILPIIDRTRR
;
A
#
# COMPACT_ATOMS: atom_id res chain seq x y z
N MET A 1 -14.21 -2.61 4.54
CA MET A 1 -12.90 -1.99 4.30
C MET A 1 -13.11 -0.51 4.09
N THR A 2 -12.45 0.35 4.85
CA THR A 2 -12.68 1.81 4.85
C THR A 2 -11.44 2.54 5.38
N SER A 3 -11.41 3.86 5.21
CA SER A 3 -10.45 4.76 5.87
C SER A 3 -11.18 5.82 6.71
N THR A 4 -10.48 6.35 7.72
CA THR A 4 -10.84 7.57 8.44
C THR A 4 -9.99 8.79 8.03
N ASP A 5 -9.04 8.62 7.13
CA ASP A 5 -8.21 9.68 6.54
C ASP A 5 -8.18 9.50 5.03
N TYR A 6 -9.05 10.24 4.33
CA TYR A 6 -9.23 10.07 2.89
C TYR A 6 -8.00 10.47 2.08
N TYR A 7 -7.09 11.28 2.63
CA TYR A 7 -5.81 11.55 1.98
C TYR A 7 -4.96 10.27 1.92
N ASN A 8 -4.79 9.59 3.06
CA ASN A 8 -3.95 8.39 3.14
C ASN A 8 -4.50 7.21 2.32
N ALA A 9 -5.83 7.06 2.28
CA ALA A 9 -6.50 6.16 1.37
C ALA A 9 -7.96 6.58 1.15
N PRO A 10 -8.49 6.51 -0.09
CA PRO A 10 -7.88 5.86 -1.24
C PRO A 10 -7.23 6.85 -2.23
N TRP A 11 -7.22 8.14 -1.92
CA TRP A 11 -6.91 9.17 -2.93
C TRP A 11 -5.41 9.38 -3.10
N TYR A 12 -4.69 9.62 -2.01
CA TYR A 12 -3.23 9.68 -1.98
C TYR A 12 -2.70 8.47 -1.22
N SER A 13 -1.55 8.64 -0.58
CA SER A 13 -0.86 7.63 0.21
C SER A 13 -0.22 8.29 1.43
N PRO A 14 0.14 7.52 2.47
CA PRO A 14 0.90 8.05 3.59
C PRO A 14 2.22 8.73 3.21
N GLY A 15 2.76 8.48 2.02
CA GLY A 15 3.94 9.16 1.48
C GLY A 15 3.67 10.23 0.43
N GLY A 16 2.41 10.64 0.25
CA GLY A 16 2.02 11.82 -0.54
C GLY A 16 2.04 11.66 -2.06
N ALA A 17 2.10 10.43 -2.58
CA ALA A 17 1.83 10.16 -3.99
C ALA A 17 0.33 9.91 -4.21
N LEU A 18 -0.21 10.34 -5.35
CA LEU A 18 -1.61 10.11 -5.74
C LEU A 18 -1.77 8.62 -6.07
N SER A 19 -2.79 7.96 -5.54
CA SER A 19 -3.11 6.55 -5.81
C SER A 19 -3.81 6.41 -7.18
N TRP A 20 -3.07 6.72 -8.24
CA TRP A 20 -3.60 7.04 -9.57
C TRP A 20 -4.58 6.02 -10.14
N GLN A 21 -4.22 4.73 -10.17
CA GLN A 21 -5.08 3.68 -10.68
C GLN A 21 -6.42 3.61 -9.94
N THR A 22 -6.38 3.74 -8.61
CA THR A 22 -7.57 3.68 -7.76
C THR A 22 -8.46 4.89 -7.98
N VAL A 23 -7.87 6.08 -7.98
CA VAL A 23 -8.56 7.36 -8.22
C VAL A 23 -9.24 7.36 -9.58
N TRP A 24 -8.50 7.02 -10.64
CA TRP A 24 -9.00 7.00 -12.01
C TRP A 24 -10.12 5.97 -12.20
N TRP A 25 -9.95 4.75 -11.69
CA TRP A 25 -10.96 3.69 -11.82
C TRP A 25 -12.27 4.06 -11.11
N TRP A 26 -12.17 4.56 -9.87
CA TRP A 26 -13.33 4.96 -9.10
C TRP A 26 -14.07 6.12 -9.77
N ALA A 27 -13.34 7.16 -10.19
CA ALA A 27 -13.92 8.30 -10.90
C ALA A 27 -14.64 7.84 -12.18
N THR A 28 -14.00 7.02 -13.01
CA THR A 28 -14.60 6.54 -14.26
C THR A 28 -15.87 5.71 -14.01
N THR A 29 -15.87 4.88 -12.96
CA THR A 29 -17.07 4.12 -12.54
C THR A 29 -18.18 5.04 -12.03
N MET A 30 -17.84 6.07 -11.27
CA MET A 30 -18.81 7.06 -10.79
C MET A 30 -19.38 7.90 -11.93
N ALA A 31 -18.56 8.29 -12.90
CA ALA A 31 -19.00 8.98 -14.11
C ALA A 31 -19.99 8.12 -14.92
N LEU A 32 -19.72 6.81 -15.06
CA LEU A 32 -20.63 5.88 -15.72
C LEU A 32 -21.97 5.80 -14.98
N ALA A 33 -21.93 5.60 -13.66
CA ALA A 33 -23.12 5.49 -12.83
C ALA A 33 -23.96 6.78 -12.85
N ASP A 34 -23.31 7.94 -12.81
CA ASP A 34 -23.99 9.23 -12.86
C ASP A 34 -24.59 9.53 -14.23
N GLY A 35 -23.85 9.26 -15.30
CA GLY A 35 -24.35 9.33 -16.66
C GLY A 35 -25.56 8.43 -16.89
N ALA A 36 -25.53 7.19 -16.39
CA ALA A 36 -26.66 6.26 -16.49
C ALA A 36 -27.90 6.78 -15.75
N ARG A 37 -27.75 7.34 -14.54
CA ARG A 37 -28.86 7.98 -13.81
C ARG A 37 -29.40 9.21 -14.53
N ALA A 38 -28.55 10.02 -15.14
CA ALA A 38 -28.97 11.17 -15.92
C ALA A 38 -29.77 10.76 -17.16
N MET A 39 -29.34 9.71 -17.88
CA MET A 39 -30.08 9.13 -19.00
C MET A 39 -31.46 8.60 -18.57
N ALA A 40 -31.54 7.89 -17.44
CA ALA A 40 -32.82 7.42 -16.90
C ALA A 40 -33.81 8.55 -16.56
N ARG A 41 -33.31 9.77 -16.32
CA ARG A 41 -34.10 10.99 -16.09
C ARG A 41 -34.41 11.79 -17.36
N GLY A 42 -34.12 11.24 -18.55
CA GLY A 42 -34.36 11.91 -19.84
C GLY A 42 -33.22 12.81 -20.32
N GLY A 43 -32.02 12.71 -19.73
CA GLY A 43 -30.82 13.34 -20.26
C GLY A 43 -30.44 12.79 -21.64
N GLN A 44 -29.68 13.57 -22.42
CA GLN A 44 -29.29 13.21 -23.80
C GLN A 44 -27.78 12.93 -23.95
N ASN A 45 -27.09 12.57 -22.88
CA ASN A 45 -25.62 12.50 -22.86
C ASN A 45 -25.06 11.10 -23.23
N SER A 46 -25.68 10.42 -24.20
CA SER A 46 -25.34 9.03 -24.57
C SER A 46 -23.93 8.89 -25.15
N GLU A 47 -23.43 9.93 -25.82
CA GLU A 47 -22.07 9.95 -26.37
C GLU A 47 -21.03 9.92 -25.24
N LEU A 48 -21.17 10.80 -24.24
CA LEU A 48 -20.28 10.82 -23.08
C LEU A 48 -20.32 9.49 -22.32
N LEU A 49 -21.51 8.89 -22.16
CA LEU A 49 -21.65 7.58 -21.52
C LEU A 49 -20.92 6.48 -22.30
N SER A 50 -20.99 6.50 -23.64
CA SER A 50 -20.24 5.58 -24.50
C SER A 50 -18.73 5.80 -24.39
N THR A 51 -18.27 7.04 -24.27
CA THR A 51 -16.86 7.36 -24.04
C THR A 51 -16.38 6.78 -22.72
N VAL A 52 -17.10 7.03 -21.61
CA VAL A 52 -16.74 6.52 -20.28
C VAL A 52 -16.77 4.99 -20.23
N LEU A 53 -17.73 4.36 -20.91
CA LEU A 53 -17.75 2.90 -21.04
C LEU A 53 -16.53 2.38 -21.81
N GLY A 54 -16.14 3.06 -22.89
CA GLY A 54 -14.92 2.74 -23.65
C GLY A 54 -13.66 2.86 -22.79
N MET A 55 -13.58 3.89 -21.95
CA MET A 55 -12.48 4.07 -20.99
C MET A 55 -12.35 2.87 -20.04
N LEU A 56 -13.46 2.38 -19.47
CA LEU A 56 -13.44 1.21 -18.58
C LEU A 56 -13.08 -0.09 -19.31
N ALA A 57 -13.43 -0.21 -20.59
CA ALA A 57 -13.15 -1.39 -21.40
C ALA A 57 -11.69 -1.48 -21.84
N ASP A 58 -11.00 -0.35 -22.01
CA ASP A 58 -9.58 -0.25 -22.35
C ASP A 58 -8.89 0.83 -21.50
N PRO A 59 -8.54 0.53 -20.23
CA PRO A 59 -8.08 1.54 -19.29
C PRO A 59 -6.65 2.03 -19.54
N GLU A 60 -5.79 1.24 -20.20
CA GLU A 60 -4.36 1.51 -20.29
C GLU A 60 -4.01 2.86 -20.94
N PRO A 61 -4.58 3.24 -22.10
CA PRO A 61 -4.31 4.55 -22.71
C PRO A 61 -4.71 5.73 -21.82
N HIS A 62 -5.71 5.55 -20.97
CA HIS A 62 -6.23 6.59 -20.08
C HIS A 62 -5.42 6.70 -18.79
N LEU A 63 -4.89 5.59 -18.28
CA LEU A 63 -3.93 5.61 -17.18
C LEU A 63 -2.62 6.28 -17.62
N GLN A 64 -2.18 6.06 -18.87
CA GLN A 64 -0.99 6.67 -19.47
C GLN A 64 -1.19 8.15 -19.87
N HIS A 65 -2.41 8.70 -19.77
CA HIS A 65 -2.71 10.06 -20.19
C HIS A 65 -1.92 11.10 -19.37
N SER A 66 -1.50 12.19 -20.01
CA SER A 66 -0.71 13.25 -19.37
C SER A 66 -1.08 14.64 -19.91
N PRO A 67 -1.42 15.62 -19.05
CA PRO A 67 -1.51 15.51 -17.58
C PRO A 67 -2.59 14.51 -17.12
N ALA A 68 -2.34 13.78 -16.03
CA ALA A 68 -3.17 12.63 -15.64
C ALA A 68 -4.65 13.00 -15.47
N TYR A 69 -4.92 14.18 -14.91
CA TYR A 69 -6.25 14.68 -14.59
C TYR A 69 -7.03 15.27 -15.77
N ASP A 70 -6.39 15.60 -16.90
CA ASP A 70 -7.00 16.35 -18.00
C ASP A 70 -7.80 15.45 -18.96
N GLN A 71 -8.68 14.63 -18.40
CA GLN A 71 -9.53 13.71 -19.16
C GLN A 71 -10.91 14.33 -19.35
N GLU A 72 -11.14 14.92 -20.53
CA GLU A 72 -12.33 15.72 -20.85
C GLU A 72 -13.65 15.06 -20.41
N ALA A 73 -13.80 13.74 -20.63
CA ALA A 73 -15.00 13.01 -20.24
C ALA A 73 -15.23 13.03 -18.72
N LEU A 74 -14.18 12.82 -17.93
CA LEU A 74 -14.26 12.84 -16.46
C LEU A 74 -14.45 14.25 -15.94
N VAL A 75 -13.71 15.24 -16.47
CA VAL A 75 -13.83 16.65 -16.08
C VAL A 75 -15.26 17.17 -16.30
N ARG A 76 -15.88 16.81 -17.42
CA ARG A 76 -17.27 17.21 -17.72
C ARG A 76 -18.30 16.53 -16.81
N GLN A 77 -18.08 15.25 -16.45
CA GLN A 77 -19.06 14.48 -15.67
C GLN A 77 -18.88 14.66 -14.15
N LEU A 78 -17.67 14.98 -13.69
CA LEU A 78 -17.30 15.01 -12.27
C LEU A 78 -16.68 16.36 -11.91
N PRO A 79 -17.48 17.35 -11.51
CA PRO A 79 -16.98 18.69 -11.14
C PRO A 79 -15.96 18.70 -9.99
N TRP A 80 -16.00 17.69 -9.12
CA TRP A 80 -15.06 17.53 -7.99
C TRP A 80 -13.69 16.99 -8.39
N TRP A 81 -13.54 16.46 -9.61
CA TRP A 81 -12.31 15.79 -10.05
C TRP A 81 -11.10 16.73 -10.14
N PRO A 82 -11.17 17.88 -10.86
CA PRO A 82 -10.04 18.81 -10.91
C PRO A 82 -9.73 19.44 -9.54
N ASP A 83 -10.77 19.66 -8.72
CA ASP A 83 -10.65 20.23 -7.38
C ASP A 83 -9.83 19.31 -6.47
N MET A 84 -10.23 18.03 -6.39
CA MET A 84 -9.53 17.03 -5.57
C MET A 84 -8.07 16.82 -6.01
N VAL A 85 -7.79 16.78 -7.31
CA VAL A 85 -6.39 16.69 -7.81
C VAL A 85 -5.57 17.96 -7.51
N GLY A 86 -6.23 19.12 -7.43
CA GLY A 86 -5.61 20.39 -7.05
C GLY A 86 -5.07 20.39 -5.62
N HIS A 87 -5.60 19.54 -4.74
CA HIS A 87 -5.20 19.40 -3.35
C HIS A 87 -4.17 18.27 -3.17
N ALA A 88 -2.97 18.42 -3.74
CA ALA A 88 -1.91 17.42 -3.64
C ALA A 88 -1.28 17.31 -2.23
N ASP A 89 -1.28 18.40 -1.47
CA ASP A 89 -0.80 18.44 -0.09
C ASP A 89 -1.93 18.01 0.86
N ARG A 90 -1.63 17.45 2.03
CA ARG A 90 -2.63 17.16 3.09
C ARG A 90 -3.04 18.45 3.82
N ASP A 91 -3.68 19.36 3.08
CA ASP A 91 -4.13 20.67 3.53
C ASP A 91 -5.51 20.65 4.23
N ASP A 92 -6.12 21.82 4.40
CA ASP A 92 -7.43 21.95 5.06
C ASP A 92 -8.57 21.24 4.32
N TYR A 93 -8.47 21.05 3.00
CA TYR A 93 -9.47 20.29 2.25
C TYR A 93 -9.54 18.87 2.79
N TRP A 94 -8.38 18.21 2.94
CA TRP A 94 -8.31 16.84 3.43
C TRP A 94 -8.60 16.73 4.92
N ARG A 95 -8.06 17.66 5.73
CA ARG A 95 -8.33 17.67 7.18
C ARG A 95 -9.82 17.80 7.48
N HIS A 96 -10.55 18.58 6.71
CA HIS A 96 -12.00 18.74 6.89
C HIS A 96 -12.79 17.44 6.64
N LEU A 97 -12.30 16.58 5.76
CA LEU A 97 -12.93 15.29 5.42
C LEU A 97 -12.48 14.15 6.36
N ALA A 98 -11.41 14.36 7.12
CA ALA A 98 -10.74 13.30 7.87
C ALA A 98 -11.42 13.04 9.23
N VAL A 99 -12.13 11.93 9.31
CA VAL A 99 -12.76 11.43 10.56
C VAL A 99 -11.71 11.19 11.67
N VAL A 100 -10.46 10.89 11.29
CA VAL A 100 -9.35 10.64 12.22
C VAL A 100 -9.03 11.84 13.13
N GLU A 101 -9.44 13.04 12.75
CA GLU A 101 -9.26 14.27 13.54
C GLU A 101 -10.23 14.34 14.74
N HIS A 102 -11.31 13.53 14.74
CA HIS A 102 -12.42 13.59 15.71
C HIS A 102 -12.72 12.24 16.40
N LEU A 103 -11.74 11.33 16.48
CA LEU A 103 -11.97 9.99 17.04
C LEU A 103 -12.41 10.02 18.52
N ASP A 104 -12.00 11.04 19.27
CA ASP A 104 -12.37 11.27 20.67
C ASP A 104 -13.82 11.72 20.87
N GLU A 105 -14.54 12.02 19.79
CA GLU A 105 -15.98 12.25 19.79
C GLU A 105 -16.77 10.95 19.54
N ILE A 106 -16.12 9.90 19.05
CA ILE A 106 -16.78 8.65 18.67
C ILE A 106 -16.98 7.76 19.90
N SER A 107 -18.22 7.64 20.34
CA SER A 107 -18.60 6.85 21.53
C SER A 107 -19.17 5.46 21.21
N VAL A 108 -18.97 4.95 20.00
CA VAL A 108 -19.54 3.67 19.56
C VAL A 108 -18.47 2.61 19.25
N PRO A 109 -18.71 1.34 19.58
CA PRO A 109 -17.91 0.20 19.12
C PRO A 109 -17.91 0.08 17.59
N ALA A 110 -16.82 -0.43 17.02
CA ALA A 110 -16.74 -0.75 15.60
C ALA A 110 -16.08 -2.11 15.32
N LEU A 111 -16.58 -2.78 14.29
CA LEU A 111 -15.99 -3.99 13.71
C LEU A 111 -15.32 -3.64 12.38
N HIS A 112 -14.00 -3.67 12.37
CA HIS A 112 -13.15 -3.36 11.24
C HIS A 112 -12.88 -4.64 10.45
N VAL A 113 -13.17 -4.63 9.15
CA VAL A 113 -12.88 -5.75 8.25
C VAL A 113 -12.07 -5.23 7.08
N GLY A 114 -10.91 -5.85 6.83
CA GLY A 114 -9.92 -5.49 5.83
C GLY A 114 -9.28 -6.70 5.17
N GLY A 115 -8.51 -6.44 4.12
CA GLY A 115 -7.67 -7.42 3.43
C GLY A 115 -6.21 -6.97 3.37
N TRP A 116 -5.24 -7.88 3.36
CA TRP A 116 -3.82 -7.51 3.26
C TRP A 116 -3.46 -6.81 1.95
N PHE A 117 -4.16 -7.16 0.88
CA PHE A 117 -4.00 -6.61 -0.46
C PHE A 117 -5.07 -5.56 -0.80
N ASP A 118 -5.88 -5.15 0.17
CA ASP A 118 -6.89 -4.11 -0.03
C ASP A 118 -6.26 -2.71 -0.01
N ILE A 119 -6.85 -1.79 -0.78
CA ILE A 119 -6.40 -0.39 -0.87
C ILE A 119 -6.49 0.38 0.46
N PHE A 120 -7.32 -0.10 1.40
CA PHE A 120 -7.47 0.48 2.74
C PHE A 120 -6.76 -0.32 3.83
N ALA A 121 -5.89 -1.29 3.50
CA ALA A 121 -5.28 -2.18 4.49
C ALA A 121 -4.58 -1.42 5.63
N HIS A 122 -3.77 -0.42 5.29
CA HIS A 122 -3.11 0.44 6.26
C HIS A 122 -4.14 1.14 7.16
N ASP A 123 -5.05 1.90 6.57
CA ASP A 123 -5.99 2.74 7.32
C ASP A 123 -7.01 1.95 8.12
N THR A 124 -7.45 0.78 7.64
CA THR A 124 -8.35 -0.11 8.40
C THR A 124 -7.68 -0.51 9.71
N THR A 125 -6.42 -0.94 9.65
CA THR A 125 -5.68 -1.36 10.85
C THR A 125 -5.28 -0.18 11.74
N ALA A 126 -4.90 0.96 11.14
CA ALA A 126 -4.58 2.18 11.88
C ALA A 126 -5.82 2.75 12.59
N THR A 127 -6.99 2.72 11.95
CA THR A 127 -8.25 3.16 12.55
C THR A 127 -8.59 2.30 13.76
N PHE A 128 -8.45 0.97 13.67
CA PHE A 128 -8.65 0.09 14.82
C PHE A 128 -7.76 0.50 16.00
N SER A 129 -6.44 0.62 15.82
CA SER A 129 -5.51 0.96 16.90
C SER A 129 -5.76 2.37 17.48
N GLN A 130 -6.11 3.33 16.62
CA GLN A 130 -6.42 4.68 17.05
C GLN A 130 -7.75 4.74 17.81
N MET A 131 -8.79 4.04 17.37
CA MET A 131 -10.06 3.95 18.08
C MET A 131 -9.91 3.23 19.42
N ARG A 132 -9.11 2.15 19.49
CA ARG A 132 -8.77 1.46 20.76
C ARG A 132 -8.17 2.40 21.80
N SER A 133 -7.41 3.42 21.36
CA SER A 133 -6.70 4.35 22.26
C SER A 133 -7.43 5.68 22.49
N ARG A 134 -8.11 6.21 21.47
CA ARG A 134 -8.63 7.58 21.45
C ARG A 134 -10.15 7.69 21.52
N ALA A 135 -10.90 6.62 21.22
CA ALA A 135 -12.37 6.70 21.18
C ALA A 135 -12.99 7.14 22.52
N ALA A 136 -14.18 7.73 22.45
CA ALA A 136 -14.90 8.28 23.57
C ALA A 136 -15.44 7.18 24.49
N GLY A 137 -14.83 7.05 25.67
CA GLY A 137 -15.25 6.10 26.70
C GLY A 137 -14.70 4.69 26.54
N ALA A 138 -14.75 3.92 27.63
CA ALA A 138 -14.20 2.56 27.67
C ALA A 138 -14.99 1.60 26.77
N GLU A 139 -16.31 1.74 26.67
CA GLU A 139 -17.13 0.87 25.82
C GLU A 139 -16.73 0.95 24.35
N ALA A 140 -16.55 2.17 23.82
CA ALA A 140 -16.09 2.37 22.45
C ALA A 140 -14.71 1.77 22.24
N ARG A 141 -13.76 2.04 23.15
CA ARG A 141 -12.37 1.55 23.06
C ARG A 141 -12.28 0.02 23.17
N ASP A 142 -12.95 -0.58 24.14
CA ASP A 142 -12.91 -2.03 24.39
C ASP A 142 -13.80 -2.82 23.41
N GLY A 143 -14.75 -2.14 22.78
CA GLY A 143 -15.65 -2.71 21.77
C GLY A 143 -15.10 -2.77 20.35
N GLN A 144 -13.90 -2.23 20.10
CA GLN A 144 -13.26 -2.33 18.78
C GLN A 144 -12.89 -3.78 18.46
N ARG A 145 -13.13 -4.20 17.22
CA ARG A 145 -12.78 -5.53 16.69
C ARG A 145 -12.11 -5.42 15.33
N LEU A 146 -11.17 -6.31 15.01
CA LEU A 146 -10.45 -6.30 13.72
C LEU A 146 -10.44 -7.69 13.08
N ILE A 147 -10.74 -7.75 11.79
CA ILE A 147 -10.61 -8.94 10.94
C ILE A 147 -9.80 -8.57 9.70
N MET A 148 -8.65 -9.24 9.49
CA MET A 148 -7.82 -9.05 8.30
C MET A 148 -7.62 -10.38 7.57
N GLY A 149 -8.16 -10.48 6.35
CA GLY A 149 -8.00 -11.66 5.48
C GLY A 149 -6.98 -11.46 4.34
N PRO A 150 -6.67 -12.51 3.56
CA PRO A 150 -5.75 -12.42 2.43
C PRO A 150 -6.47 -11.94 1.16
N TRP A 151 -7.24 -10.85 1.30
CA TRP A 151 -8.14 -10.32 0.27
C TRP A 151 -7.62 -9.02 -0.33
N ASP A 152 -8.08 -8.74 -1.54
CA ASP A 152 -8.02 -7.42 -2.15
C ASP A 152 -9.41 -6.74 -2.10
N HIS A 153 -9.56 -5.59 -2.74
CA HIS A 153 -10.79 -4.81 -2.66
C HIS A 153 -12.03 -5.52 -3.27
N LEU A 154 -11.83 -6.30 -4.34
CA LEU A 154 -12.89 -6.94 -5.12
C LEU A 154 -12.87 -8.46 -5.03
N ASN A 155 -11.78 -9.06 -4.55
CA ASN A 155 -11.59 -10.50 -4.43
C ASN A 155 -11.46 -10.94 -2.97
N PHE A 156 -12.53 -11.59 -2.48
CA PHE A 156 -12.61 -12.19 -1.15
C PHE A 156 -12.42 -13.71 -1.15
N SER A 157 -12.06 -14.29 -2.31
CA SER A 157 -11.92 -15.75 -2.45
C SER A 157 -10.61 -16.28 -1.89
N GLY A 158 -9.58 -15.43 -1.76
CA GLY A 158 -8.22 -15.85 -1.41
C GLY A 158 -7.50 -16.61 -2.55
N VAL A 159 -8.04 -16.56 -3.77
CA VAL A 159 -7.46 -17.20 -4.96
C VAL A 159 -7.00 -16.15 -5.95
N TYR A 160 -5.72 -16.20 -6.31
CA TYR A 160 -5.03 -15.34 -7.26
C TYR A 160 -4.29 -16.19 -8.29
N PRO A 161 -3.88 -15.62 -9.44
CA PRO A 161 -3.19 -16.37 -10.49
C PRO A 161 -1.96 -17.14 -10.01
N ASP A 162 -1.11 -16.51 -9.20
CA ASP A 162 0.17 -17.08 -8.75
C ASP A 162 0.12 -17.67 -7.33
N ARG A 163 -1.01 -17.48 -6.62
CA ARG A 163 -1.14 -17.83 -5.19
C ARG A 163 -2.57 -18.15 -4.79
N GLN A 164 -2.74 -19.27 -4.09
CA GLN A 164 -4.02 -19.68 -3.50
C GLN A 164 -3.86 -19.87 -2.00
N PHE A 165 -4.62 -19.14 -1.19
CA PHE A 165 -4.59 -19.22 0.28
C PHE A 165 -5.46 -20.34 0.86
N GLY A 166 -5.87 -21.29 0.02
CA GLY A 166 -6.71 -22.44 0.38
C GLY A 166 -8.16 -22.07 0.74
N LEU A 167 -8.95 -23.09 1.08
CA LEU A 167 -10.37 -22.92 1.42
C LEU A 167 -10.58 -21.94 2.59
N LEU A 168 -9.67 -21.96 3.57
CA LEU A 168 -9.75 -21.09 4.74
C LEU A 168 -9.45 -19.62 4.41
N GLY A 169 -8.77 -19.33 3.31
CA GLY A 169 -8.56 -17.95 2.84
C GLY A 169 -9.82 -17.30 2.24
N ASN A 170 -10.88 -18.07 1.97
CA ASN A 170 -12.13 -17.56 1.43
C ASN A 170 -13.01 -16.96 2.54
N ALA A 171 -13.50 -15.73 2.32
CA ALA A 171 -14.36 -15.03 3.28
C ALA A 171 -15.70 -15.73 3.57
N GLU A 172 -16.25 -16.49 2.61
CA GLU A 172 -17.46 -17.29 2.82
C GLU A 172 -17.21 -18.42 3.83
N ALA A 173 -16.02 -19.04 3.79
CA ALA A 173 -15.64 -20.09 4.73
C ALA A 173 -15.43 -19.55 6.17
N LEU A 174 -15.13 -18.25 6.32
CA LEU A 174 -15.01 -17.58 7.62
C LEU A 174 -16.38 -17.27 8.25
N ASP A 175 -17.46 -17.22 7.45
CA ASP A 175 -18.79 -16.79 7.87
C ASP A 175 -18.82 -15.40 8.54
N LEU A 176 -18.46 -14.38 7.74
CA LEU A 176 -18.51 -12.98 8.17
C LEU A 176 -19.93 -12.55 8.59
N THR A 177 -20.98 -13.10 8.00
CA THR A 177 -22.37 -12.79 8.33
C THR A 177 -22.68 -13.12 9.79
N SER A 178 -22.34 -14.33 10.25
CA SER A 178 -22.52 -14.69 11.66
C SER A 178 -21.69 -13.81 12.60
N THR A 179 -20.51 -13.39 12.16
CA THR A 179 -19.67 -12.46 12.95
C THR A 179 -20.33 -11.09 13.09
N TYR A 180 -20.92 -10.56 12.02
CA TYR A 180 -21.68 -9.31 12.06
C TYR A 180 -22.91 -9.40 12.97
N LEU A 181 -23.66 -10.50 12.88
CA LEU A 181 -24.84 -10.70 13.72
C LEU A 181 -24.47 -10.75 15.20
N LYS A 182 -23.43 -11.48 15.61
CA LYS A 182 -22.96 -11.50 17.00
C LYS A 182 -22.52 -10.13 17.50
N PHE A 183 -21.84 -9.36 16.65
CA PHE A 183 -21.45 -7.99 16.99
C PHE A 183 -22.68 -7.10 17.22
N PHE A 184 -23.68 -7.17 16.34
CA PHE A 184 -24.92 -6.40 16.50
C PHE A 184 -25.78 -6.91 17.66
N ASP A 185 -25.81 -8.20 17.95
CA ASP A 185 -26.52 -8.74 19.10
C ASP A 185 -25.92 -8.18 20.41
N ARG A 186 -24.59 -8.06 20.49
CA ARG A 186 -23.92 -7.45 21.65
C ARG A 186 -24.27 -5.98 21.85
N TRP A 187 -24.27 -5.19 20.79
CA TRP A 187 -24.30 -3.72 20.88
C TRP A 187 -25.66 -3.09 20.58
N LEU A 188 -26.50 -3.76 19.78
CA LEU A 188 -27.85 -3.28 19.44
C LEU A 188 -28.96 -4.02 20.19
N ARG A 189 -28.76 -5.30 20.54
CA ARG A 189 -29.74 -6.08 21.33
C ARG A 189 -29.40 -6.18 22.82
N GLY A 190 -28.19 -5.77 23.22
CA GLY A 190 -27.74 -5.82 24.61
C GLY A 190 -27.42 -7.24 25.11
N ASP A 191 -27.19 -8.21 24.22
CA ASP A 191 -26.76 -9.55 24.60
C ASP A 191 -25.29 -9.53 25.02
N VAL A 192 -25.05 -9.41 26.33
CA VAL A 192 -23.69 -9.30 26.90
C VAL A 192 -22.79 -10.49 26.59
N GLY A 193 -23.36 -11.67 26.32
CA GLY A 193 -22.62 -12.90 26.05
C GLY A 193 -22.40 -13.19 24.56
N ALA A 194 -22.94 -12.38 23.65
CA ALA A 194 -22.87 -12.63 22.20
C ALA A 194 -21.44 -12.68 21.63
N LEU A 195 -20.47 -12.09 22.33
CA LEU A 195 -19.05 -12.07 21.96
C LEU A 195 -18.17 -12.92 22.90
N ASP A 196 -18.74 -13.70 23.82
CA ASP A 196 -17.96 -14.54 24.73
C ASP A 196 -17.10 -15.54 23.96
N GLY A 197 -15.83 -15.65 24.34
CA GLY A 197 -14.85 -16.52 23.68
C GLY A 197 -14.37 -16.04 22.30
N THR A 198 -14.78 -14.85 21.85
CA THR A 198 -14.23 -14.24 20.62
C THR A 198 -13.04 -13.34 20.94
N ALA A 199 -11.98 -13.41 20.14
CA ALA A 199 -10.84 -12.53 20.26
C ALA A 199 -11.12 -11.15 19.63
N PRO A 200 -10.49 -10.07 20.15
CA PRO A 200 -10.68 -8.74 19.59
C PRO A 200 -10.08 -8.60 18.18
N VAL A 201 -9.04 -9.36 17.87
CA VAL A 201 -8.37 -9.34 16.58
C VAL A 201 -8.33 -10.75 16.01
N ARG A 202 -8.65 -10.88 14.73
CA ARG A 202 -8.55 -12.13 13.98
C ARG A 202 -7.87 -11.87 12.64
N ILE A 203 -6.73 -12.52 12.41
CA ILE A 203 -5.89 -12.28 11.24
C ILE A 203 -5.65 -13.58 10.48
N PHE A 204 -5.58 -13.50 9.16
CA PHE A 204 -5.08 -14.59 8.34
C PHE A 204 -3.56 -14.44 8.20
N VAL A 205 -2.81 -15.38 8.77
CA VAL A 205 -1.35 -15.40 8.68
C VAL A 205 -0.96 -16.12 7.40
N MET A 206 -0.48 -15.38 6.41
CA MET A 206 -0.04 -15.92 5.12
C MET A 206 1.24 -16.75 5.30
N GLY A 207 1.54 -17.61 4.32
CA GLY A 207 2.70 -18.50 4.36
C GLY A 207 2.36 -19.82 5.04
N ILE A 208 1.91 -19.78 6.30
CA ILE A 208 1.28 -20.94 6.98
C ILE A 208 -0.22 -21.09 6.65
N ASP A 209 -0.82 -20.05 6.07
CA ASP A 209 -2.18 -19.99 5.54
C ASP A 209 -3.28 -20.35 6.55
N GLN A 210 -3.24 -19.71 7.72
CA GLN A 210 -4.14 -20.02 8.82
C GLN A 210 -4.71 -18.76 9.47
N TRP A 211 -5.99 -18.83 9.85
CA TRP A 211 -6.58 -17.83 10.74
C TRP A 211 -6.02 -17.98 12.15
N ARG A 212 -5.68 -16.85 12.76
CA ARG A 212 -5.20 -16.78 14.14
C ARG A 212 -5.89 -15.65 14.88
N ASP A 213 -6.28 -15.97 16.10
CA ASP A 213 -6.89 -15.02 17.03
C ASP A 213 -5.79 -14.33 17.86
N GLU A 214 -5.91 -13.01 18.02
CA GLU A 214 -4.94 -12.15 18.69
C GLU A 214 -5.65 -11.17 19.64
N GLN A 215 -4.89 -10.66 20.61
CA GLN A 215 -5.45 -9.81 21.67
C GLN A 215 -5.39 -8.30 21.34
N ASP A 216 -4.52 -7.89 20.41
CA ASP A 216 -4.48 -6.50 19.97
C ASP A 216 -3.80 -6.39 18.60
N TRP A 217 -3.88 -5.19 18.02
CA TRP A 217 -3.11 -4.78 16.85
C TRP A 217 -2.50 -3.38 17.09
N PRO A 218 -1.18 -3.20 16.90
CA PRO A 218 -0.16 -4.22 16.61
C PRO A 218 -0.10 -5.34 17.66
N LEU A 219 0.46 -6.49 17.29
CA LEU A 219 0.57 -7.62 18.22
C LEU A 219 1.41 -7.22 19.45
N PRO A 220 0.99 -7.54 20.70
CA PRO A 220 1.70 -7.10 21.90
C PRO A 220 3.16 -7.57 22.01
N ASP A 221 3.51 -8.69 21.37
CA ASP A 221 4.85 -9.28 21.35
C ASP A 221 5.65 -8.97 20.07
N THR A 222 5.24 -7.95 19.30
CA THR A 222 6.01 -7.47 18.15
C THR A 222 7.38 -6.95 18.56
N THR A 223 8.42 -7.50 17.93
CA THR A 223 9.80 -6.99 18.01
C THR A 223 10.18 -6.37 16.68
N TYR A 224 10.21 -5.04 16.61
CA TYR A 224 10.72 -4.32 15.44
C TYR A 224 12.21 -4.58 15.28
N THR A 225 12.58 -5.26 14.19
CA THR A 225 13.93 -5.75 13.93
C THR A 225 14.46 -5.14 12.64
N ASP A 226 15.64 -4.54 12.72
CA ASP A 226 16.33 -3.95 11.57
C ASP A 226 17.00 -5.05 10.72
N TYR A 227 16.77 -4.98 9.41
CA TYR A 227 17.47 -5.71 8.36
C TYR A 227 18.18 -4.68 7.47
N PHE A 228 19.48 -4.54 7.66
CA PHE A 228 20.32 -3.58 6.95
C PHE A 228 20.57 -4.02 5.51
N LEU A 229 20.56 -3.05 4.61
CA LEU A 229 20.96 -3.22 3.21
C LEU A 229 22.49 -3.32 3.13
N GLY A 230 22.96 -4.15 2.20
CA GLY A 230 24.39 -4.36 1.94
C GLY A 230 24.63 -4.95 0.56
N GLY A 231 25.89 -5.11 0.19
CA GLY A 231 26.28 -5.72 -1.09
C GLY A 231 26.08 -4.79 -2.29
N ASP A 232 25.74 -5.36 -3.44
CA ASP A 232 25.44 -4.62 -4.70
C ASP A 232 23.99 -4.86 -5.08
N GLY A 233 23.15 -3.84 -4.90
CA GLY A 233 21.71 -3.88 -5.12
C GLY A 233 21.31 -3.94 -6.59
N ARG A 234 22.23 -3.77 -7.55
CA ARG A 234 21.94 -3.57 -8.98
C ARG A 234 21.55 -4.82 -9.77
N ALA A 235 21.05 -5.89 -9.14
CA ALA A 235 21.19 -7.19 -9.78
C ALA A 235 20.00 -8.14 -9.78
N HIS A 236 19.93 -8.78 -10.96
CA HIS A 236 19.15 -9.91 -11.42
C HIS A 236 19.07 -11.07 -10.39
N PRO A 237 17.92 -11.77 -10.25
CA PRO A 237 17.68 -12.77 -9.19
C PRO A 237 18.70 -13.91 -9.07
N GLU A 238 19.43 -14.23 -10.15
CA GLU A 238 20.39 -15.33 -10.22
C GLU A 238 21.87 -14.91 -10.07
N THR A 239 22.19 -13.62 -10.21
CA THR A 239 23.59 -13.13 -10.24
C THR A 239 23.86 -11.96 -9.29
N GLY A 240 22.85 -11.53 -8.53
CA GLY A 240 22.94 -10.34 -7.71
C GLY A 240 23.57 -10.47 -6.33
N GLY A 241 24.20 -9.37 -5.90
CA GLY A 241 24.94 -9.28 -4.64
C GLY A 241 24.22 -8.53 -3.53
N GLY A 242 22.99 -8.05 -3.74
CA GLY A 242 22.24 -7.24 -2.77
C GLY A 242 21.76 -8.08 -1.59
N THR A 243 22.08 -7.65 -0.38
CA THR A 243 21.85 -8.44 0.84
C THR A 243 21.01 -7.69 1.86
N LEU A 244 20.17 -8.45 2.59
CA LEU A 244 19.52 -8.04 3.82
C LEU A 244 20.10 -8.84 4.99
N SER A 245 20.52 -8.16 6.05
CA SER A 245 21.08 -8.80 7.25
C SER A 245 20.71 -8.06 8.52
N ARG A 246 20.53 -8.79 9.63
CA ARG A 246 20.34 -8.19 10.96
C ARG A 246 21.59 -7.45 11.46
N ALA A 247 22.77 -7.82 10.96
CA ALA A 247 24.01 -7.12 11.25
C ALA A 247 24.23 -6.03 10.20
N ALA A 248 24.51 -4.81 10.65
CA ALA A 248 24.85 -3.71 9.76
C ALA A 248 26.09 -4.06 8.92
N SER A 249 26.04 -3.72 7.62
CA SER A 249 27.19 -3.89 6.74
C SER A 249 28.37 -3.05 7.24
N PRO A 250 29.58 -3.63 7.42
CA PRO A 250 30.78 -2.87 7.74
C PRO A 250 31.35 -2.14 6.50
N ILE A 251 30.83 -2.44 5.31
CA ILE A 251 31.28 -1.88 4.04
C ILE A 251 30.26 -0.84 3.59
N ALA A 252 30.73 0.38 3.31
CA ALA A 252 29.92 1.42 2.69
C ALA A 252 29.70 1.08 1.21
N GLY A 253 28.46 1.18 0.75
CA GLY A 253 28.09 0.97 -0.65
C GLY A 253 27.07 2.01 -1.13
N VAL A 254 26.95 2.11 -2.45
CA VAL A 254 26.06 3.05 -3.13
C VAL A 254 25.52 2.38 -4.40
N ASP A 255 24.22 2.18 -4.44
CA ASP A 255 23.52 1.61 -5.59
C ASP A 255 22.86 2.75 -6.39
N ASN A 256 23.29 2.95 -7.63
CA ASN A 256 22.82 4.03 -8.50
C ASN A 256 21.89 3.49 -9.58
N TYR A 257 20.82 4.24 -9.87
CA TYR A 257 19.90 3.94 -10.96
C TYR A 257 19.32 5.23 -11.55
N GLU A 258 18.80 5.13 -12.77
CA GLU A 258 18.11 6.23 -13.42
C GLU A 258 16.61 5.96 -13.41
N TYR A 259 15.82 6.96 -13.03
CA TYR A 259 14.37 6.93 -13.12
C TYR A 259 13.92 7.90 -14.22
N ASP A 260 13.36 7.34 -15.31
CA ASP A 260 12.67 8.10 -16.35
C ASP A 260 11.16 7.98 -16.17
N PRO A 261 10.43 9.08 -15.89
CA PRO A 261 8.96 9.05 -15.77
C PRO A 261 8.25 8.55 -17.03
N ARG A 262 8.93 8.47 -18.18
CA ARG A 262 8.39 7.92 -19.44
C ARG A 262 8.38 6.40 -19.46
N ASP A 263 9.22 5.75 -18.66
CA ASP A 263 9.35 4.30 -18.53
C ASP A 263 9.41 3.93 -17.04
N PRO A 264 8.31 4.10 -16.28
CA PRO A 264 8.29 3.72 -14.88
C PRO A 264 8.30 2.20 -14.71
N VAL A 265 8.64 1.74 -13.51
CA VAL A 265 8.38 0.38 -13.08
C VAL A 265 6.87 0.13 -13.06
N PRO A 266 6.36 -0.89 -13.78
CA PRO A 266 4.95 -1.19 -13.79
C PRO A 266 4.51 -1.80 -12.45
N SER A 267 3.30 -1.47 -12.02
CA SER A 267 2.66 -2.09 -10.87
C SER A 267 2.33 -3.55 -11.18
N MET A 268 2.83 -4.44 -10.34
CA MET A 268 2.60 -5.89 -10.42
C MET A 268 1.94 -6.35 -9.12
N GLY A 269 0.62 -6.54 -9.11
CA GLY A 269 -0.09 -6.93 -7.90
C GLY A 269 -0.28 -5.80 -6.88
N GLY A 270 -0.35 -6.22 -5.63
CA GLY A 270 -0.53 -5.37 -4.48
C GLY A 270 -1.91 -4.74 -4.37
N ARG A 271 -1.93 -3.55 -3.77
CA ARG A 271 -3.17 -2.84 -3.42
C ARG A 271 -3.67 -2.01 -4.59
N LEU A 272 -4.19 -2.71 -5.60
CA LEU A 272 -4.86 -2.11 -6.75
C LEU A 272 -6.37 -2.37 -6.67
N LEU A 273 -7.17 -1.42 -7.17
CA LEU A 273 -8.62 -1.52 -7.19
C LEU A 273 -9.16 -2.34 -8.37
N LEU A 274 -8.37 -2.52 -9.44
CA LEU A 274 -8.80 -3.13 -10.70
C LEU A 274 -8.02 -4.44 -10.94
N PRO A 275 -8.59 -5.61 -10.57
CA PRO A 275 -7.91 -6.90 -10.70
C PRO A 275 -7.65 -7.33 -12.14
N ALA A 276 -8.35 -6.75 -13.12
CA ALA A 276 -8.30 -7.10 -14.54
C ALA A 276 -7.30 -6.27 -15.36
N ALA A 277 -6.57 -5.32 -14.76
CA ALA A 277 -5.53 -4.57 -15.45
C ALA A 277 -4.30 -5.49 -15.65
N ALA A 278 -3.37 -5.09 -16.53
CA ALA A 278 -2.10 -5.79 -16.67
C ALA A 278 -1.50 -5.99 -15.26
N HIS A 279 -1.29 -7.26 -14.89
CA HIS A 279 -0.67 -7.70 -13.63
C HIS A 279 -1.52 -7.70 -12.35
N GLY A 280 -2.79 -7.25 -12.39
CA GLY A 280 -3.79 -7.49 -11.33
C GLY A 280 -3.48 -6.98 -9.92
N ALA A 281 -4.36 -7.27 -8.95
CA ALA A 281 -4.17 -7.00 -7.52
C ALA A 281 -3.66 -8.26 -6.79
N GLY A 282 -3.13 -8.10 -5.58
CA GLY A 282 -2.76 -9.22 -4.72
C GLY A 282 -1.30 -9.72 -4.84
N PRO A 283 -1.03 -10.96 -4.40
CA PRO A 283 0.31 -11.56 -4.37
C PRO A 283 0.76 -12.05 -5.75
N VAL A 284 1.23 -11.10 -6.57
CA VAL A 284 1.68 -11.37 -7.95
C VAL A 284 3.18 -11.63 -7.97
N ASP A 285 3.63 -12.46 -8.90
CA ASP A 285 5.05 -12.74 -9.10
C ASP A 285 5.80 -11.51 -9.67
N GLN A 286 6.84 -11.08 -8.97
CA GLN A 286 7.60 -9.86 -9.26
C GLN A 286 8.78 -10.08 -10.21
N ARG A 287 9.17 -11.33 -10.49
CA ARG A 287 10.28 -11.64 -11.41
C ARG A 287 10.30 -10.83 -12.72
N PRO A 288 9.16 -10.57 -13.41
CA PRO A 288 9.15 -9.79 -14.65
C PRO A 288 9.69 -8.36 -14.53
N ILE A 289 9.63 -7.75 -13.33
CA ILE A 289 10.13 -6.37 -13.11
C ILE A 289 11.49 -6.34 -12.40
N GLU A 290 11.90 -7.41 -11.73
CA GLU A 290 13.20 -7.52 -11.06
C GLU A 290 14.38 -7.50 -12.04
N GLU A 291 14.13 -7.72 -13.34
CA GLU A 291 15.15 -7.61 -14.40
C GLU A 291 15.47 -6.15 -14.79
N ARG A 292 14.65 -5.18 -14.34
CA ARG A 292 14.83 -3.78 -14.73
C ARG A 292 16.03 -3.13 -14.01
N PRO A 293 16.78 -2.26 -14.69
CA PRO A 293 17.95 -1.59 -14.11
C PRO A 293 17.61 -0.56 -13.03
N ASP A 294 16.33 -0.16 -12.92
CA ASP A 294 15.80 0.76 -11.92
C ASP A 294 15.04 0.06 -10.78
N VAL A 295 15.14 -1.26 -10.68
CA VAL A 295 14.63 -2.06 -9.56
C VAL A 295 15.80 -2.69 -8.82
N LEU A 296 16.13 -2.15 -7.65
CA LEU A 296 17.18 -2.69 -6.78
C LEU A 296 16.62 -3.80 -5.90
N CYS A 297 17.31 -4.93 -5.83
CA CYS A 297 16.87 -6.10 -5.05
C CYS A 297 17.85 -6.41 -3.92
N TYR A 298 17.35 -6.51 -2.69
CA TYR A 298 18.13 -6.92 -1.52
C TYR A 298 17.44 -8.13 -0.86
N SER A 299 18.15 -9.24 -0.72
CA SER A 299 17.56 -10.47 -0.16
C SER A 299 18.37 -11.00 1.02
N THR A 300 17.72 -11.70 1.94
CA THR A 300 18.45 -12.61 2.84
C THR A 300 18.98 -13.80 2.04
N GLY A 301 19.85 -14.61 2.64
CA GLY A 301 19.97 -16.00 2.19
C GLY A 301 18.67 -16.77 2.41
N PRO A 302 18.52 -17.99 1.82
CA PRO A 302 17.45 -18.90 2.19
C PRO A 302 17.38 -19.09 3.70
N LEU A 303 16.21 -18.88 4.28
CA LEU A 303 16.01 -18.96 5.72
C LEU A 303 16.13 -20.40 6.21
N GLU A 304 16.90 -20.64 7.26
CA GLU A 304 17.01 -21.96 7.89
C GLU A 304 15.79 -22.29 8.76
N GLU A 305 15.17 -21.25 9.33
CA GLU A 305 14.02 -21.33 10.22
C GLU A 305 12.91 -20.38 9.77
N ALA A 306 11.67 -20.67 10.16
CA ALA A 306 10.55 -19.82 9.83
C ALA A 306 10.67 -18.45 10.51
N VAL A 307 10.41 -17.38 9.75
CA VAL A 307 10.39 -16.00 10.27
C VAL A 307 9.00 -15.42 10.05
N GLU A 308 8.29 -15.11 11.13
CA GLU A 308 7.01 -14.43 11.05
C GLU A 308 7.19 -12.91 11.05
N VAL A 309 6.58 -12.26 10.07
CA VAL A 309 6.46 -10.81 9.94
C VAL A 309 4.98 -10.46 9.99
N THR A 310 4.50 -9.95 11.12
CA THR A 310 3.10 -9.55 11.32
C THR A 310 3.03 -8.18 11.97
N GLY A 311 2.56 -7.18 11.21
CA GLY A 311 2.45 -5.80 11.68
C GLY A 311 2.74 -4.78 10.58
N HIS A 312 3.15 -3.60 11.03
CA HIS A 312 3.55 -2.47 10.19
C HIS A 312 5.01 -2.55 9.75
N VAL A 313 5.27 -2.44 8.45
CA VAL A 313 6.59 -2.53 7.82
C VAL A 313 7.08 -1.13 7.47
N ARG A 314 8.32 -0.82 7.83
CA ARG A 314 8.94 0.49 7.55
C ARG A 314 10.27 0.32 6.86
N LEU A 315 10.65 1.28 6.02
CA LEU A 315 11.95 1.30 5.37
C LEU A 315 12.61 2.65 5.63
N ILE A 316 13.85 2.62 6.11
CA ILE A 316 14.69 3.81 6.22
C ILE A 316 15.73 3.74 5.12
N LEU A 317 15.74 4.73 4.22
CA LEU A 317 16.74 4.87 3.16
C LEU A 317 17.60 6.09 3.42
N HIS A 318 18.92 5.93 3.33
CA HIS A 318 19.81 7.04 3.04
C HIS A 318 19.92 7.16 1.54
N ALA A 319 19.34 8.21 0.96
CA ALA A 319 19.22 8.35 -0.49
C ALA A 319 19.66 9.73 -0.97
N THR A 320 20.06 9.80 -2.25
CA THR A 320 20.35 11.05 -2.96
C THR A 320 19.60 11.06 -4.29
N SER A 321 19.28 12.25 -4.80
CA SER A 321 18.75 12.44 -6.16
C SER A 321 19.47 13.58 -6.87
N SER A 322 19.52 13.54 -8.20
CA SER A 322 19.91 14.69 -9.02
C SER A 322 18.78 15.71 -9.22
N ALA A 323 17.55 15.38 -8.83
CA ALA A 323 16.34 16.18 -9.05
C ALA A 323 15.95 16.99 -7.80
N LEU A 324 15.05 17.98 -8.00
CA LEU A 324 14.46 18.78 -6.91
C LEU A 324 13.37 18.01 -6.14
N ASP A 325 12.80 17.00 -6.77
CA ASP A 325 11.88 16.04 -6.17
C ASP A 325 11.97 14.74 -6.97
N THR A 326 11.63 13.62 -6.35
CA THR A 326 11.51 12.30 -6.96
C THR A 326 10.74 11.41 -5.99
N ASP A 327 10.34 10.23 -6.43
CA ASP A 327 9.75 9.25 -5.52
C ASP A 327 10.79 8.19 -5.14
N PHE A 328 10.64 7.59 -3.97
CA PHE A 328 11.30 6.34 -3.60
C PHE A 328 10.22 5.33 -3.21
N THR A 329 10.32 4.11 -3.72
CA THR A 329 9.40 3.01 -3.42
C THR A 329 10.14 1.88 -2.72
N GLY A 330 9.42 1.17 -1.85
CA GLY A 330 9.90 -0.05 -1.21
C GLY A 330 8.83 -1.12 -1.27
N LYS A 331 9.20 -2.37 -1.58
CA LYS A 331 8.27 -3.50 -1.62
C LYS A 331 8.87 -4.71 -0.91
N LEU A 332 8.13 -5.27 0.02
CA LEU A 332 8.44 -6.53 0.70
C LEU A 332 7.88 -7.70 -0.12
N VAL A 333 8.74 -8.67 -0.38
CA VAL A 333 8.50 -9.82 -1.25
C VAL A 333 8.94 -11.11 -0.55
N ASP A 334 8.15 -12.17 -0.73
CA ASP A 334 8.48 -13.53 -0.31
C ASP A 334 9.00 -14.33 -1.50
N VAL A 335 10.30 -14.66 -1.48
CA VAL A 335 10.92 -15.47 -2.53
C VAL A 335 10.83 -16.94 -2.16
N TYR A 336 10.06 -17.68 -2.94
CA TYR A 336 9.83 -19.10 -2.76
C TYR A 336 11.04 -19.92 -3.22
N PRO A 337 11.21 -21.16 -2.70
CA PRO A 337 12.26 -22.08 -3.14
C PRO A 337 12.19 -22.45 -4.63
N ASP A 338 11.01 -22.33 -5.26
CA ASP A 338 10.82 -22.56 -6.70
C ASP A 338 11.12 -21.34 -7.57
N GLY A 339 11.57 -20.25 -6.95
CA GLY A 339 11.97 -19.01 -7.61
C GLY A 339 10.86 -17.98 -7.76
N ARG A 340 9.58 -18.28 -7.47
CA ARG A 340 8.53 -17.25 -7.48
C ARG A 340 8.85 -16.17 -6.44
N ALA A 341 8.65 -14.91 -6.80
CA ALA A 341 8.87 -13.76 -5.92
C ALA A 341 7.54 -13.07 -5.67
N LEU A 342 6.83 -13.44 -4.60
CA LEU A 342 5.45 -12.98 -4.38
C LEU A 342 5.39 -11.69 -3.59
N TYR A 343 4.71 -10.68 -4.14
CA TYR A 343 4.39 -9.43 -3.45
C TYR A 343 3.70 -9.69 -2.09
N LEU A 344 4.07 -8.93 -1.06
CA LEU A 344 3.36 -8.89 0.22
C LEU A 344 2.80 -7.51 0.57
N THR A 345 3.65 -6.48 0.54
CA THR A 345 3.27 -5.09 0.85
C THR A 345 4.30 -4.13 0.26
N ASP A 346 3.90 -2.89 -0.01
CA ASP A 346 4.77 -1.82 -0.49
C ASP A 346 4.27 -0.45 0.00
N GLY A 347 5.12 0.54 -0.25
CA GLY A 347 4.78 1.94 -0.16
C GLY A 347 5.68 2.80 -1.01
N VAL A 348 5.36 4.09 -1.00
CA VAL A 348 6.05 5.14 -1.72
C VAL A 348 6.25 6.31 -0.78
N LEU A 349 7.35 7.03 -0.94
CA LEU A 349 7.52 8.38 -0.41
C LEU A 349 7.88 9.31 -1.56
N ARG A 350 7.06 10.32 -1.76
CA ARG A 350 7.38 11.47 -2.59
C ARG A 350 8.28 12.40 -1.80
N ALA A 351 9.52 12.60 -2.27
CA ALA A 351 10.61 13.07 -1.43
C ALA A 351 10.41 14.50 -0.90
N LYS A 352 9.63 15.34 -1.60
CA LYS A 352 9.24 16.65 -1.07
C LYS A 352 8.39 16.58 0.20
N TYR A 353 7.69 15.47 0.44
CA TYR A 353 6.87 15.25 1.64
C TYR A 353 7.56 14.44 2.75
N ARG A 354 8.88 14.21 2.63
CA ARG A 354 9.67 13.42 3.60
C ARG A 354 9.51 13.85 5.07
N ASP A 355 9.25 15.14 5.31
CA ASP A 355 9.15 15.73 6.65
C ASP A 355 7.70 16.11 7.00
N SER A 356 6.85 16.38 6.01
CA SER A 356 5.45 16.80 6.19
C SER A 356 4.65 16.63 4.91
N LEU A 357 3.45 16.04 5.00
CA LEU A 357 2.48 15.96 3.90
C LEU A 357 1.80 17.31 3.59
N SER A 358 1.88 18.29 4.50
CA SER A 358 1.22 19.60 4.35
C SER A 358 2.19 20.75 4.07
N GLU A 359 3.49 20.53 4.28
CA GLU A 359 4.54 21.55 4.09
C GLU A 359 5.68 20.97 3.23
N PRO A 360 5.47 20.83 1.91
CA PRO A 360 6.46 20.21 1.03
C PRO A 360 7.75 21.02 0.95
N GLN A 361 8.89 20.33 0.91
CA GLN A 361 10.20 20.93 0.78
C GLN A 361 11.01 20.22 -0.31
N HIS A 362 11.52 20.94 -1.30
CA HIS A 362 12.38 20.33 -2.32
C HIS A 362 13.65 19.70 -1.73
N LEU A 363 14.18 18.72 -2.46
CA LEU A 363 15.52 18.19 -2.26
C LEU A 363 16.55 19.19 -2.77
N GLU A 364 17.73 19.17 -2.15
CA GLU A 364 18.95 19.72 -2.71
C GLU A 364 19.64 18.62 -3.55
N PRO A 365 19.84 18.81 -4.86
CA PRO A 365 20.47 17.81 -5.71
C PRO A 365 21.83 17.35 -5.17
N GLY A 366 22.02 16.04 -5.07
CA GLY A 366 23.25 15.41 -4.58
C GLY A 366 23.40 15.36 -3.04
N ARG A 367 22.53 16.03 -2.28
CA ARG A 367 22.51 15.92 -0.82
C ARG A 367 21.92 14.57 -0.39
N THR A 368 22.53 13.93 0.61
CA THR A 368 21.98 12.71 1.21
C THR A 368 20.90 13.06 2.23
N TYR A 369 19.77 12.38 2.13
CA TYR A 369 18.65 12.47 3.07
C TYR A 369 18.42 11.10 3.70
N GLU A 370 18.02 11.09 4.97
CA GLU A 370 17.38 9.93 5.59
C GLU A 370 15.88 10.03 5.31
N LEU A 371 15.34 9.04 4.60
CA LEU A 371 13.96 8.99 4.13
C LEU A 371 13.26 7.83 4.83
N ALA A 372 12.16 8.12 5.52
CA ALA A 372 11.33 7.12 6.19
C ALA A 372 10.10 6.80 5.33
N LEU A 373 10.04 5.59 4.80
CA LEU A 373 8.95 5.09 3.99
C LEU A 373 8.05 4.18 4.83
N ASP A 374 6.75 4.44 4.75
CA ASP A 374 5.71 3.55 5.25
C ASP A 374 5.42 2.49 4.17
N LEU A 375 5.73 1.21 4.43
CA LEU A 375 5.47 0.13 3.48
C LEU A 375 4.15 -0.59 3.77
N GLY A 376 3.29 -0.03 4.63
CA GLY A 376 2.01 -0.58 5.03
C GLY A 376 2.10 -1.76 5.99
N VAL A 377 1.11 -2.64 5.91
CA VAL A 377 0.91 -3.75 6.85
C VAL A 377 0.84 -5.10 6.14
N THR A 378 1.32 -6.15 6.80
CA THR A 378 1.19 -7.53 6.33
C THR A 378 1.20 -8.52 7.51
N SER A 379 0.86 -9.77 7.24
CA SER A 379 1.06 -10.92 8.12
C SER A 379 1.48 -12.12 7.29
N ASN A 380 2.76 -12.46 7.31
CA ASN A 380 3.34 -13.57 6.55
C ASN A 380 4.38 -14.32 7.38
N VAL A 381 4.37 -15.64 7.30
CA VAL A 381 5.48 -16.49 7.76
C VAL A 381 6.32 -16.88 6.55
N PHE A 382 7.54 -16.38 6.50
CA PHE A 382 8.55 -16.82 5.54
C PHE A 382 9.05 -18.19 6.01
N LEU A 383 8.72 -19.24 5.27
CA LEU A 383 9.03 -20.61 5.65
C LEU A 383 10.51 -20.96 5.41
N PRO A 384 11.05 -22.04 6.01
CA PRO A 384 12.39 -22.50 5.68
C PRO A 384 12.59 -22.68 4.17
N GLY A 385 13.73 -22.21 3.67
CA GLY A 385 14.08 -22.17 2.25
C GLY A 385 13.59 -20.92 1.51
N HIS A 386 12.64 -20.16 2.06
CA HIS A 386 12.22 -18.88 1.49
C HIS A 386 13.26 -17.79 1.76
N GLN A 387 13.15 -16.65 1.07
CA GLN A 387 13.96 -15.46 1.35
C GLN A 387 13.07 -14.26 1.60
N LEU A 388 13.50 -13.41 2.53
CA LEU A 388 12.99 -12.05 2.68
C LEU A 388 13.64 -11.21 1.58
N ARG A 389 12.83 -10.58 0.72
CA ARG A 389 13.34 -9.65 -0.30
C ARG A 389 12.72 -8.27 -0.15
N LEU A 390 13.57 -7.26 -0.29
CA LEU A 390 13.19 -5.87 -0.48
C LEU A 390 13.52 -5.47 -1.91
N GLU A 391 12.52 -4.95 -2.63
CA GLU A 391 12.73 -4.20 -3.86
C GLU A 391 12.69 -2.70 -3.55
N VAL A 392 13.62 -1.93 -4.11
CA VAL A 392 13.66 -0.46 -4.02
C VAL A 392 13.69 0.13 -5.43
N SER A 393 12.86 1.13 -5.68
CA SER A 393 12.83 1.87 -6.95
C SER A 393 12.40 3.32 -6.72
N SER A 394 12.04 4.02 -7.79
CA SER A 394 11.48 5.38 -7.78
C SER A 394 10.15 5.50 -8.52
N SER A 395 9.50 4.36 -8.80
CA SER A 395 8.14 4.33 -9.33
C SER A 395 7.45 3.00 -9.02
N ASN A 396 6.12 3.03 -9.09
CA ASN A 396 5.23 1.87 -9.03
C ASN A 396 3.91 2.29 -9.71
N PHE A 397 3.89 2.29 -11.04
CA PHE A 397 2.82 2.88 -11.85
C PHE A 397 1.98 1.80 -12.55
N PRO A 398 0.63 1.87 -12.58
CA PRO A 398 -0.19 3.02 -12.25
C PRO A 398 -0.71 3.05 -10.82
N ARG A 399 -0.24 2.19 -9.89
CA ARG A 399 -0.68 2.26 -8.49
C ARG A 399 -0.56 3.69 -7.96
N TYR A 400 0.62 4.28 -8.14
CA TYR A 400 0.88 5.68 -7.84
C TYR A 400 1.07 6.48 -9.14
N ASP A 401 0.77 7.78 -9.08
CA ASP A 401 1.16 8.70 -10.15
C ASP A 401 2.69 8.79 -10.26
N ARG A 402 3.17 9.13 -11.46
CA ARG A 402 4.61 9.24 -11.71
C ARG A 402 5.09 10.62 -11.25
N ASN A 403 6.14 10.66 -10.42
CA ASN A 403 6.84 11.91 -10.19
C ASN A 403 7.56 12.34 -11.48
N THR A 404 7.43 13.61 -11.86
CA THR A 404 8.04 14.21 -13.05
C THR A 404 9.48 14.65 -12.83
N ASN A 405 9.97 14.56 -11.60
CA ASN A 405 11.30 14.96 -11.15
C ASN A 405 11.59 16.48 -11.28
N THR A 406 10.56 17.32 -11.40
CA THR A 406 10.72 18.78 -11.56
C THR A 406 10.55 19.58 -10.27
N GLY A 407 9.96 18.96 -9.23
CA GLY A 407 9.53 19.63 -7.99
C GLY A 407 8.10 20.20 -8.03
N ARG A 408 7.42 20.15 -9.18
CA ARG A 408 6.02 20.61 -9.31
C ARG A 408 5.04 19.47 -8.97
N VAL A 409 3.74 19.72 -9.13
CA VAL A 409 2.70 18.72 -8.87
C VAL A 409 2.62 17.74 -10.06
N GLY A 410 3.13 16.52 -9.86
CA GLY A 410 3.31 15.54 -10.95
C GLY A 410 2.05 15.22 -11.75
N ALA A 411 0.92 14.96 -11.07
CA ALA A 411 -0.37 14.71 -11.73
C ALA A 411 -0.79 15.87 -12.66
N ALA A 412 -0.37 17.11 -12.37
CA ALA A 412 -0.71 18.29 -13.13
C ALA A 412 0.23 18.61 -14.31
N GLU A 413 1.31 17.86 -14.44
CA GLU A 413 2.37 18.12 -15.41
C GLU A 413 2.29 17.26 -16.65
N LYS A 414 2.85 17.79 -17.75
CA LYS A 414 3.00 17.08 -19.00
C LYS A 414 4.25 16.20 -18.97
N LEU A 415 4.12 14.95 -19.41
CA LEU A 415 5.19 13.97 -19.41
C LEU A 415 6.39 14.38 -20.27
N ASN A 416 6.17 15.20 -21.31
CA ASN A 416 7.26 15.73 -22.13
C ASN A 416 8.14 16.75 -21.38
N GLU A 417 7.67 17.35 -20.29
CA GLU A 417 8.41 18.26 -19.41
C GLU A 417 9.15 17.53 -18.28
N ALA A 418 8.90 16.22 -18.10
CA ALA A 418 9.51 15.43 -17.05
C ALA A 418 11.03 15.30 -17.23
N LEU A 419 11.76 15.21 -16.12
CA LEU A 419 13.21 15.03 -16.13
C LEU A 419 13.58 13.60 -15.75
N VAL A 420 14.72 13.12 -16.23
CA VAL A 420 15.31 11.86 -15.74
C VAL A 420 16.06 12.17 -14.44
N ALA A 421 15.78 11.43 -13.37
CA ALA A 421 16.49 11.55 -12.11
C ALA A 421 17.55 10.45 -11.97
N ARG A 422 18.77 10.82 -11.59
CA ARG A 422 19.79 9.88 -11.12
C ARG A 422 19.66 9.75 -9.62
N ASN A 423 19.12 8.62 -9.18
CA ASN A 423 18.86 8.32 -7.78
C ASN A 423 19.90 7.32 -7.27
N ALA A 424 20.20 7.39 -5.97
CA ALA A 424 21.08 6.44 -5.33
C ALA A 424 20.63 6.07 -3.93
N VAL A 425 20.78 4.80 -3.58
CA VAL A 425 20.61 4.26 -2.23
C VAL A 425 21.98 4.00 -1.64
N LEU A 426 22.24 4.57 -0.46
CA LEU A 426 23.51 4.47 0.26
C LEU A 426 23.34 3.56 1.46
N HIS A 427 24.29 2.68 1.70
CA HIS A 427 24.24 1.74 2.83
C HIS A 427 25.61 1.55 3.49
N GLY A 428 25.64 0.98 4.70
CA GLY A 428 26.86 0.74 5.49
C GLY A 428 27.16 1.82 6.55
N PRO A 429 28.42 1.96 7.00
CA PRO A 429 28.76 2.83 8.13
C PRO A 429 28.38 4.31 7.91
N GLY A 430 27.64 4.87 8.87
CA GLY A 430 27.15 6.25 8.82
C GLY A 430 25.94 6.49 7.89
N ARG A 431 25.49 5.47 7.15
CA ARG A 431 24.33 5.51 6.26
C ARG A 431 23.52 4.20 6.38
N PRO A 432 22.96 3.88 7.56
CA PRO A 432 22.34 2.59 7.83
C PRO A 432 20.94 2.44 7.20
N SER A 433 20.88 2.39 5.86
CA SER A 433 19.65 2.01 5.15
C SER A 433 19.22 0.62 5.61
N ARG A 434 17.95 0.48 6.00
CA ARG A 434 17.42 -0.72 6.64
C ARG A 434 15.92 -0.86 6.50
N LEU A 435 15.49 -2.10 6.32
CA LEU A 435 14.11 -2.54 6.42
C LEU A 435 13.81 -2.88 7.88
N ILE A 436 12.75 -2.32 8.44
CA ILE A 436 12.31 -2.54 9.82
C ILE A 436 11.10 -3.46 9.79
N LEU A 437 11.28 -4.70 10.25
CA LEU A 437 10.27 -5.75 10.21
C LEU A 437 9.64 -5.99 11.59
N PRO A 438 8.30 -6.12 11.68
CA PRO A 438 7.60 -6.48 12.91
C PRO A 438 7.67 -8.00 13.14
N ILE A 439 8.79 -8.46 13.72
CA ILE A 439 9.03 -9.89 13.95
C ILE A 439 8.20 -10.41 15.12
N ILE A 440 7.55 -11.55 14.93
CA ILE A 440 6.84 -12.29 15.99
C ILE A 440 7.61 -13.60 16.28
N ASP A 441 8.01 -13.80 17.54
CA ASP A 441 8.61 -15.06 18.00
C ASP A 441 7.63 -15.79 18.92
N ARG A 442 7.03 -16.88 18.40
CA ARG A 442 6.11 -17.75 19.15
C ARG A 442 6.76 -19.05 19.62
N THR A 443 8.04 -19.28 19.33
CA THR A 443 8.75 -20.49 19.82
C THR A 443 9.03 -20.44 21.32
N ARG A 444 8.82 -19.28 21.96
CA ARG A 444 9.03 -19.02 23.40
C ARG A 444 7.76 -19.06 24.26
N ARG A 445 6.62 -19.55 23.75
CA ARG A 445 5.37 -19.63 24.51
C ARG A 445 4.91 -21.06 24.75
#